data_AF-A0A7S1R2Z3-F1
#
_entry.id   AF-A0A7S1R2Z3-F1
#
_cell.length_a   1.000
_cell.length_b   1.000
_cell.length_c   1.000
_cell.angle_alpha   90.00
_cell.angle_beta   90.00
_cell.angle_gamma   90.00
#
_symmetry.space_group_name_H-M   'P 1'
#
loop_
_entity.id
_entity.type
_entity.pdbx_description
1 polymer ?
#
loop_
_entity_poly.entity_id
_entity_poly.type
_entity_poly.pdbx_seq_one_letter_code
_entity_poly.pdbx_strand_id
1 'polypeptide(L)'
;TVSVLYWRKSCVSSMAEAKAKANPELASQPGVARLEHYLDDVLKGELAAVTAQRDAAYERASQCHKLRRMLGDMAKLHELERELEDPARLRSGARRVDSAVTPQTAAQQQAPSEPRDALDAQMDEPLRTALRVDLGCFVFATAEVPDARVVHVNIGCGVVVPMTHGEANAFLLKKEALGKQEVQRLNKEMLRVKYRIRLVTETLRQLHQRYVQAGGGGGSASRSK
;
A
#
# COMPACT_ATOMS: atom_id res chain seq x y z
N THR A 1 2.28 -16.07 27.51
CA THR A 1 3.30 -15.74 26.48
C THR A 1 3.92 -14.34 26.67
N VAL A 2 4.03 -13.86 27.92
CA VAL A 2 4.49 -12.48 28.23
C VAL A 2 5.91 -12.45 28.81
N SER A 3 6.55 -13.62 29.00
CA SER A 3 7.81 -13.72 29.76
C SER A 3 9.12 -13.62 28.95
N VAL A 4 9.07 -13.44 27.62
CA VAL A 4 10.29 -13.42 26.78
C VAL A 4 10.87 -12.01 26.58
N LEU A 5 10.11 -10.95 26.86
CA LEU A 5 10.54 -9.57 26.61
C LEU A 5 11.33 -8.92 27.75
N TYR A 6 11.30 -9.50 28.96
CA TYR A 6 11.99 -8.90 30.11
C TYR A 6 13.47 -9.31 30.25
N TRP A 7 13.89 -10.40 29.60
CA TRP A 7 15.26 -10.90 29.68
C TRP A 7 16.26 -10.17 28.79
N ARG A 8 15.79 -9.36 27.82
CA ARG A 8 16.67 -8.64 26.89
C ARG A 8 17.23 -7.32 27.43
N LYS A 9 16.70 -6.80 28.54
CA LYS A 9 17.19 -5.55 29.16
C LYS A 9 18.35 -5.75 30.14
N SER A 10 18.50 -6.94 30.73
CA SER A 10 19.52 -7.16 31.76
C SER A 10 20.91 -7.51 31.21
N CYS A 11 21.01 -8.04 29.99
CA CYS A 11 22.29 -8.45 29.40
C CYS A 11 23.03 -7.30 28.67
N VAL A 12 22.32 -6.25 28.24
CA VAL A 12 22.91 -5.14 27.48
C VAL A 12 23.69 -4.18 28.38
N SER A 13 23.35 -4.08 29.68
CA SER A 13 24.14 -3.30 30.64
C SER A 13 25.52 -3.91 30.92
N SER A 14 25.67 -5.23 30.89
CA SER A 14 26.93 -5.89 31.24
C SER A 14 27.99 -5.85 30.13
N MET A 15 27.60 -5.70 28.86
CA MET A 15 28.55 -5.63 27.74
C MET A 15 29.05 -4.21 27.44
N ALA A 16 28.38 -3.18 27.98
CA ALA A 16 28.81 -1.78 27.84
C ALA A 16 30.09 -1.47 28.66
N GLU A 17 30.35 -2.23 29.73
CA GLU A 17 31.51 -2.02 30.61
C GLU A 17 32.83 -2.59 30.05
N ALA A 18 32.80 -3.42 28.99
CA ALA A 18 33.98 -4.14 28.52
C ALA A 18 34.71 -3.48 27.33
N LYS A 19 34.22 -2.36 26.77
CA LYS A 19 34.79 -1.76 25.53
C LYS A 19 35.36 -0.35 25.68
N ALA A 20 35.66 0.08 26.91
CA ALA A 20 36.23 1.40 27.22
C ALA A 20 37.78 1.45 27.18
N LYS A 21 38.45 0.63 26.34
CA LYS A 21 39.90 0.70 26.10
C LYS A 21 40.20 1.20 24.68
N ALA A 22 39.84 2.46 24.43
CA ALA A 22 40.41 3.27 23.36
C ALA A 22 40.18 4.75 23.72
N ASN A 23 41.22 5.38 24.28
CA ASN A 23 41.35 6.81 24.56
C ASN A 23 40.25 7.49 25.44
N PRO A 24 40.39 7.50 26.78
CA PRO A 24 39.34 7.91 27.73
C PRO A 24 39.18 9.42 27.95
N GLU A 25 40.09 10.27 27.46
CA GLU A 25 40.06 11.70 27.83
C GLU A 25 39.05 12.52 27.02
N LEU A 26 38.78 12.14 25.76
CA LEU A 26 37.87 12.86 24.86
C LEU A 26 36.38 12.52 25.13
N ALA A 27 36.11 11.31 25.65
CA ALA A 27 34.78 10.83 26.05
C ALA A 27 34.38 11.26 27.48
N SER A 28 35.30 11.87 28.24
CA SER A 28 35.07 12.25 29.65
C SER A 28 34.27 13.55 29.84
N GLN A 29 34.02 14.30 28.76
CA GLN A 29 33.18 15.48 28.82
C GLN A 29 31.72 15.04 28.92
N PRO A 30 31.05 15.25 30.07
CA PRO A 30 29.73 14.69 30.28
C PRO A 30 28.71 15.27 29.29
N GLY A 31 28.99 16.41 28.65
CA GLY A 31 28.15 17.03 27.62
C GLY A 31 28.14 16.35 26.25
N VAL A 32 29.31 15.94 25.71
CA VAL A 32 29.41 15.36 24.35
C VAL A 32 28.79 13.96 24.33
N ALA A 33 29.17 13.11 25.27
CA ALA A 33 28.62 11.76 25.40
C ALA A 33 27.08 11.77 25.62
N ARG A 34 26.55 12.78 26.34
CA ARG A 34 25.10 12.97 26.49
C ARG A 34 24.41 13.29 25.17
N LEU A 35 25.01 14.15 24.34
CA LEU A 35 24.44 14.52 23.04
C LEU A 35 24.48 13.36 22.05
N GLU A 36 25.55 12.56 22.05
CA GLU A 36 25.65 11.33 21.25
C GLU A 36 24.58 10.32 21.63
N HIS A 37 24.45 10.03 22.94
CA HIS A 37 23.42 9.12 23.44
C HIS A 37 22.00 9.62 23.12
N TYR A 38 21.72 10.91 23.29
CA TYR A 38 20.43 11.49 22.95
C TYR A 38 20.14 11.43 21.43
N LEU A 39 21.16 11.64 20.59
CA LEU A 39 21.01 11.53 19.15
C LEU A 39 20.69 10.09 18.74
N ASP A 40 21.41 9.11 19.28
CA ASP A 40 21.30 7.71 18.90
C ASP A 40 20.06 7.02 19.49
N ASP A 41 19.82 7.18 20.79
CA ASP A 41 18.78 6.41 21.47
C ASP A 41 17.41 7.10 21.40
N VAL A 42 17.37 8.43 21.35
CA VAL A 42 16.11 9.19 21.32
C VAL A 42 15.79 9.63 19.91
N LEU A 43 16.60 10.48 19.29
CA LEU A 43 16.21 11.12 18.04
C LEU A 43 16.16 10.16 16.84
N LYS A 44 17.14 9.26 16.70
CA LYS A 44 17.10 8.23 15.64
C LYS A 44 15.96 7.23 15.87
N GLY A 45 15.69 6.88 17.12
CA GLY A 45 14.54 6.04 17.51
C GLY A 45 13.20 6.69 17.16
N GLU A 46 13.00 7.95 17.55
CA GLU A 46 11.83 8.76 17.19
C GLU A 46 11.66 8.87 15.66
N LEU A 47 12.76 9.10 14.93
CA LEU A 47 12.72 9.20 13.46
C LEU A 47 12.26 7.88 12.83
N ALA A 48 12.80 6.74 13.29
CA ALA A 48 12.42 5.43 12.81
C ALA A 48 10.93 5.14 13.10
N ALA A 49 10.45 5.46 14.31
CA ALA A 49 9.07 5.27 14.70
C ALA A 49 8.10 6.11 13.84
N VAL A 50 8.39 7.40 13.65
CA VAL A 50 7.54 8.30 12.82
C VAL A 50 7.57 7.88 11.35
N THR A 51 8.72 7.42 10.85
CA THR A 51 8.85 6.91 9.47
C THR A 51 8.00 5.65 9.29
N ALA A 52 8.07 4.69 10.23
CA ALA A 52 7.26 3.48 10.20
C ALA A 52 5.76 3.79 10.27
N GLN A 53 5.35 4.75 11.12
CA GLN A 53 3.97 5.19 11.21
C GLN A 53 3.48 5.82 9.90
N ARG A 54 4.32 6.64 9.26
CA ARG A 54 4.05 7.25 7.96
C ARG A 54 3.85 6.18 6.89
N ASP A 55 4.73 5.19 6.85
CA ASP A 55 4.67 4.12 5.86
C ASP A 55 3.41 3.25 6.04
N ALA A 56 3.03 2.96 7.28
CA ALA A 56 1.76 2.29 7.59
C ALA A 56 0.53 3.14 7.20
N ALA A 57 0.61 4.47 7.25
CA ALA A 57 -0.45 5.36 6.77
C ALA A 57 -0.53 5.39 5.23
N TYR A 58 0.61 5.41 4.55
CA TYR A 58 0.68 5.31 3.08
C TYR A 58 0.12 3.99 2.57
N GLU A 59 0.45 2.88 3.23
CA GLU A 59 -0.04 1.56 2.86
C GLU A 59 -1.57 1.46 2.99
N ARG A 60 -2.14 2.01 4.07
CA ARG A 60 -3.61 2.10 4.19
C ARG A 60 -4.24 2.97 3.11
N ALA A 61 -3.60 4.07 2.72
CA ALA A 61 -4.09 4.94 1.65
C ALA A 61 -4.00 4.26 0.26
N SER A 62 -2.92 3.53 -0.01
CA SER A 62 -2.74 2.79 -1.27
C SER A 62 -3.78 1.68 -1.41
N GLN A 63 -4.08 0.97 -0.31
CA GLN A 63 -5.13 -0.04 -0.27
C GLN A 63 -6.51 0.54 -0.61
N CYS A 64 -6.83 1.72 -0.08
CA CYS A 64 -8.08 2.42 -0.43
C CYS A 64 -8.13 2.77 -1.93
N HIS A 65 -7.01 3.23 -2.49
CA HIS A 65 -6.92 3.53 -3.92
C HIS A 65 -7.07 2.27 -4.79
N LYS A 66 -6.40 1.17 -4.42
CA LYS A 66 -6.50 -0.12 -5.11
C LYS A 66 -7.94 -0.65 -5.09
N LEU A 67 -8.59 -0.61 -3.93
CA LEU A 67 -9.98 -1.04 -3.79
C LEU A 67 -10.91 -0.18 -4.65
N ARG A 68 -10.73 1.14 -4.67
CA ARG A 68 -11.52 2.03 -5.52
C ARG A 68 -11.37 1.72 -7.01
N ARG A 69 -10.15 1.40 -7.45
CA ARG A 69 -9.91 0.97 -8.84
C ARG A 69 -10.65 -0.34 -9.15
N MET A 70 -10.50 -1.35 -8.30
CA MET A 70 -11.20 -2.63 -8.46
C MET A 70 -12.72 -2.46 -8.51
N LEU A 71 -13.30 -1.63 -7.63
CA LEU A 71 -14.73 -1.33 -7.64
C LEU A 71 -15.17 -0.63 -8.94
N GLY A 72 -14.33 0.26 -9.48
CA GLY A 72 -14.60 0.89 -10.77
C GLY A 72 -14.56 -0.11 -11.92
N ASP A 73 -13.66 -1.08 -11.89
CA ASP A 73 -13.56 -2.13 -12.90
C ASP A 73 -14.77 -3.09 -12.83
N MET A 74 -15.18 -3.49 -11.61
CA MET A 74 -16.41 -4.29 -11.39
C MET A 74 -17.67 -3.57 -11.88
N ALA A 75 -17.79 -2.26 -11.60
CA ALA A 75 -18.94 -1.47 -12.04
C ALA A 75 -19.04 -1.39 -13.58
N LYS A 76 -17.90 -1.30 -14.28
CA LYS A 76 -17.87 -1.30 -15.75
C LYS A 76 -18.27 -2.65 -16.33
N LEU A 77 -17.78 -3.75 -15.75
CA LEU A 77 -18.14 -5.10 -16.19
C LEU A 77 -19.65 -5.34 -16.08
N HIS A 78 -20.24 -4.95 -14.95
CA HIS A 78 -21.69 -5.01 -14.76
C HIS A 78 -22.47 -4.14 -15.77
N GLU A 79 -21.97 -2.95 -16.12
CA GLU A 79 -22.62 -2.12 -17.14
C GLU A 79 -22.58 -2.78 -18.52
N LEU A 80 -21.45 -3.39 -18.88
CA LEU A 80 -21.31 -4.14 -20.14
C LEU A 80 -22.22 -5.38 -20.18
N GLU A 81 -22.33 -6.11 -19.06
CA GLU A 81 -23.28 -7.23 -18.93
C GLU A 81 -24.72 -6.76 -19.18
N ARG A 82 -25.11 -5.64 -18.57
CA ARG A 82 -26.44 -5.05 -18.76
C ARG A 82 -26.72 -4.65 -20.22
N GLU A 83 -25.72 -4.14 -20.94
CA GLU A 83 -25.85 -3.80 -22.36
C GLU A 83 -26.06 -5.04 -23.25
N LEU A 84 -25.51 -6.20 -22.85
CA LEU A 84 -25.62 -7.45 -23.58
C LEU A 84 -26.91 -8.22 -23.27
N GLU A 85 -27.43 -8.09 -22.04
CA GLU A 85 -28.67 -8.74 -21.56
C GLU A 85 -29.98 -8.14 -22.11
N ASP A 86 -29.94 -7.10 -22.95
CA ASP A 86 -31.12 -6.46 -23.55
C ASP A 86 -31.42 -7.02 -24.98
N PRO A 87 -32.13 -8.17 -25.14
CA PRO A 87 -32.40 -8.79 -26.45
C PRO A 87 -33.29 -7.94 -27.37
N ALA A 88 -33.88 -6.86 -26.85
CA ALA A 88 -34.77 -5.96 -27.59
C ALA A 88 -34.03 -4.97 -28.51
N ARG A 89 -32.77 -4.63 -28.24
CA ARG A 89 -32.01 -3.64 -29.04
C ARG A 89 -31.24 -4.22 -30.22
N LEU A 90 -30.83 -5.49 -30.13
CA LEU A 90 -30.15 -6.23 -31.22
C LEU A 90 -31.03 -6.37 -32.47
N ARG A 91 -32.37 -6.35 -32.34
CA ARG A 91 -33.29 -6.39 -33.50
C ARG A 91 -33.49 -5.04 -34.19
N SER A 92 -33.26 -3.92 -33.49
CA SER A 92 -33.45 -2.58 -34.06
C SER A 92 -32.24 -2.05 -34.86
N GLY A 93 -31.06 -2.66 -34.70
CA GLY A 93 -29.84 -2.28 -35.44
C GLY A 93 -29.65 -2.97 -36.79
N ALA A 94 -30.39 -4.06 -37.07
CA ALA A 94 -30.18 -4.91 -38.25
C ALA A 94 -31.15 -4.62 -39.42
N ARG A 95 -31.70 -3.40 -39.52
CA ARG A 95 -32.62 -3.04 -40.62
C ARG A 95 -32.06 -1.86 -41.43
N ARG A 96 -31.18 -2.17 -42.40
CA ARG A 96 -31.06 -1.57 -43.74
C ARG A 96 -29.68 -1.86 -44.34
N VAL A 97 -29.53 -3.01 -45.01
CA VAL A 97 -28.81 -3.08 -46.29
C VAL A 97 -29.48 -4.18 -47.13
N ASP A 98 -30.63 -3.86 -47.72
CA ASP A 98 -31.19 -4.65 -48.83
C ASP A 98 -31.14 -3.79 -50.09
N SER A 99 -30.25 -4.13 -51.02
CA SER A 99 -30.50 -3.97 -52.45
C SER A 99 -29.49 -4.76 -53.30
N ALA A 100 -30.08 -5.59 -54.17
CA ALA A 100 -29.57 -6.18 -55.41
C ALA A 100 -28.72 -7.47 -55.29
N VAL A 101 -29.32 -8.64 -55.57
CA VAL A 101 -29.45 -9.23 -56.92
C VAL A 101 -30.21 -10.58 -56.85
N THR A 102 -31.07 -10.81 -57.84
CA THR A 102 -32.04 -11.90 -58.05
C THR A 102 -31.42 -13.12 -58.82
N PRO A 103 -32.13 -14.21 -59.22
CA PRO A 103 -31.84 -15.59 -58.79
C PRO A 103 -31.58 -16.62 -59.92
N GLN A 104 -31.66 -17.92 -59.57
CA GLN A 104 -31.81 -19.17 -60.39
C GLN A 104 -30.49 -19.97 -60.61
N THR A 105 -30.39 -21.31 -60.56
CA THR A 105 -31.36 -22.43 -60.68
C THR A 105 -30.83 -23.72 -60.02
N ALA A 106 -31.76 -24.62 -59.65
CA ALA A 106 -31.72 -26.02 -59.15
C ALA A 106 -30.69 -26.99 -59.81
N ALA A 107 -30.38 -28.21 -59.35
CA ALA A 107 -30.88 -29.23 -58.40
C ALA A 107 -29.63 -30.08 -58.00
N GLN A 108 -29.55 -30.97 -57.00
CA GLN A 108 -30.32 -32.19 -56.77
C GLN A 108 -29.64 -33.02 -55.64
N GLN A 109 -30.43 -33.89 -54.99
CA GLN A 109 -30.07 -35.09 -54.19
C GLN A 109 -30.13 -35.03 -52.65
N GLN A 110 -30.53 -36.16 -52.07
CA GLN A 110 -31.46 -36.37 -50.95
C GLN A 110 -30.80 -36.96 -49.69
N ALA A 111 -31.33 -36.57 -48.51
CA ALA A 111 -31.49 -37.30 -47.22
C ALA A 111 -30.24 -37.79 -46.44
N PRO A 112 -30.31 -38.09 -45.11
CA PRO A 112 -31.42 -38.01 -44.14
C PRO A 112 -31.15 -37.11 -42.91
N SER A 113 -32.21 -36.94 -42.13
CA SER A 113 -32.36 -36.19 -40.88
C SER A 113 -31.37 -36.55 -39.77
N GLU A 114 -30.47 -35.62 -39.45
CA GLU A 114 -29.80 -35.52 -38.14
C GLU A 114 -30.53 -34.42 -37.33
N PRO A 115 -30.89 -34.65 -36.06
CA PRO A 115 -31.59 -33.65 -35.26
C PRO A 115 -30.63 -32.49 -34.99
N ARG A 116 -30.84 -31.38 -35.69
CA ARG A 116 -30.10 -30.11 -35.56
C ARG A 116 -30.49 -29.32 -34.31
N ASP A 117 -30.95 -30.00 -33.26
CA ASP A 117 -31.44 -29.38 -32.02
C ASP A 117 -30.41 -29.41 -30.88
N ALA A 118 -29.15 -29.77 -31.16
CA ALA A 118 -28.11 -29.91 -30.14
C ALA A 118 -26.99 -28.86 -30.20
N LEU A 119 -27.01 -27.91 -31.17
CA LEU A 119 -25.94 -26.91 -31.31
C LEU A 119 -26.40 -25.46 -31.03
N ASP A 120 -27.63 -25.27 -30.55
CA ASP A 120 -28.15 -23.96 -30.12
C ASP A 120 -28.30 -23.86 -28.58
N ALA A 121 -27.94 -24.91 -27.82
CA ALA A 121 -28.05 -24.95 -26.36
C ALA A 121 -26.79 -24.43 -25.63
N GLN A 122 -25.82 -23.86 -26.34
CA GLN A 122 -24.52 -23.47 -25.76
C GLN A 122 -24.23 -21.97 -25.81
N MET A 123 -25.23 -21.12 -26.02
CA MET A 123 -25.04 -19.67 -26.10
C MET A 123 -25.99 -18.86 -25.20
N ASP A 124 -26.44 -19.41 -24.07
CA ASP A 124 -27.36 -18.72 -23.15
C ASP A 124 -27.05 -18.98 -21.66
N GLU A 125 -25.78 -19.19 -21.31
CA GLU A 125 -25.38 -18.96 -19.92
C GLU A 125 -25.00 -17.49 -19.82
N PRO A 126 -25.73 -16.66 -19.03
CA PRO A 126 -25.30 -15.28 -18.82
C PRO A 126 -23.84 -15.33 -18.39
N LEU A 127 -23.02 -14.36 -18.79
CA LEU A 127 -21.63 -14.25 -18.35
C LEU A 127 -21.60 -14.08 -16.83
N ARG A 128 -21.84 -15.16 -16.10
CA ARG A 128 -21.78 -15.27 -14.65
C ARG A 128 -20.36 -14.86 -14.34
N THR A 129 -20.21 -13.85 -13.50
CA THR A 129 -18.91 -13.28 -13.09
C THR A 129 -18.14 -14.31 -12.27
N ALA A 130 -17.63 -15.34 -12.94
CA ALA A 130 -16.82 -16.40 -12.37
C ALA A 130 -15.44 -15.83 -12.08
N LEU A 131 -15.23 -15.43 -10.83
CA LEU A 131 -13.98 -14.85 -10.37
C LEU A 131 -13.12 -15.94 -9.71
N ARG A 132 -11.81 -15.92 -9.98
CA ARG A 132 -10.86 -16.72 -9.20
C ARG A 132 -10.44 -15.94 -7.96
N VAL A 133 -10.88 -16.40 -6.80
CA VAL A 133 -10.57 -15.80 -5.50
C VAL A 133 -9.41 -16.57 -4.87
N ASP A 134 -8.42 -15.85 -4.37
CA ASP A 134 -7.31 -16.42 -3.58
C ASP A 134 -7.79 -16.73 -2.16
N LEU A 135 -7.68 -17.99 -1.76
CA LEU A 135 -8.00 -18.49 -0.42
C LEU A 135 -6.75 -18.53 0.50
N GLY A 136 -5.57 -18.22 -0.04
CA GLY A 136 -4.28 -18.27 0.65
C GLY A 136 -3.35 -19.34 0.08
N CYS A 137 -2.04 -19.22 0.35
CA CYS A 137 -1.01 -20.17 -0.09
C CYS A 137 -1.05 -20.53 -1.59
N PHE A 138 -1.39 -19.57 -2.45
CA PHE A 138 -1.57 -19.78 -3.91
C PHE A 138 -2.69 -20.77 -4.26
N VAL A 139 -3.65 -20.97 -3.36
CA VAL A 139 -4.85 -21.78 -3.61
C VAL A 139 -5.97 -20.86 -4.08
N PHE A 140 -6.45 -21.09 -5.30
CA PHE A 140 -7.49 -20.28 -5.91
C PHE A 140 -8.75 -21.09 -6.10
N ALA A 141 -9.90 -20.54 -5.70
CA ALA A 141 -11.21 -21.11 -5.95
C ALA A 141 -11.99 -20.26 -6.95
N THR A 142 -12.72 -20.91 -7.85
CA THR A 142 -13.70 -20.23 -8.70
C THR A 142 -14.94 -19.95 -7.87
N ALA A 143 -15.32 -18.67 -7.79
CA ALA A 143 -16.52 -18.22 -7.10
C ALA A 143 -17.42 -17.50 -8.09
N GLU A 144 -18.71 -17.78 -7.99
CA GLU A 144 -19.73 -17.06 -8.72
C GLU A 144 -20.28 -15.93 -7.84
N VAL A 145 -20.35 -14.72 -8.39
CA VAL A 145 -20.91 -13.56 -7.68
C VAL A 145 -22.35 -13.36 -8.15
N PRO A 146 -23.36 -13.66 -7.31
CA PRO A 146 -24.77 -13.58 -7.72
C PRO A 146 -25.24 -12.14 -7.96
N ASP A 147 -24.78 -11.18 -7.15
CA ASP A 147 -25.15 -9.77 -7.26
C ASP A 147 -23.91 -8.88 -7.15
N ALA A 148 -23.39 -8.43 -8.29
CA ALA A 148 -22.25 -7.52 -8.31
C ALA A 148 -22.64 -6.08 -7.91
N ARG A 149 -23.93 -5.73 -7.80
CA ARG A 149 -24.42 -4.35 -7.59
C ARG A 149 -24.15 -3.77 -6.21
N VAL A 150 -24.07 -4.64 -5.20
CA VAL A 150 -24.02 -4.27 -3.79
C VAL A 150 -22.71 -4.76 -3.19
N VAL A 151 -21.98 -3.85 -2.57
CA VAL A 151 -20.72 -4.15 -1.89
C VAL A 151 -20.91 -3.97 -0.40
N HIS A 152 -20.42 -4.93 0.37
CA HIS A 152 -20.45 -4.89 1.82
C HIS A 152 -19.21 -4.17 2.34
N VAL A 153 -19.40 -2.98 2.93
CA VAL A 153 -18.30 -2.14 3.41
C VAL A 153 -18.34 -2.07 4.94
N ASN A 154 -17.20 -2.34 5.59
CA ASN A 154 -17.05 -2.15 7.02
C ASN A 154 -16.83 -0.67 7.34
N ILE A 155 -17.77 -0.06 8.06
CA ILE A 155 -17.75 1.35 8.45
C ILE A 155 -16.95 1.55 9.75
N GLY A 156 -16.83 0.51 10.59
CA GLY A 156 -16.14 0.53 11.87
C GLY A 156 -16.88 -0.29 12.93
N CYS A 157 -16.23 -0.57 14.07
CA CYS A 157 -16.84 -1.26 15.22
C CYS A 157 -17.50 -2.62 14.90
N GLY A 158 -17.07 -3.29 13.81
CA GLY A 158 -17.68 -4.55 13.36
C GLY A 158 -18.99 -4.39 12.58
N VAL A 159 -19.42 -3.15 12.29
CA VAL A 159 -20.63 -2.87 11.52
C VAL A 159 -20.31 -2.86 10.03
N VAL A 160 -21.00 -3.72 9.29
CA VAL A 160 -20.90 -3.85 7.83
C VAL A 160 -22.21 -3.45 7.20
N VAL A 161 -22.16 -2.57 6.19
CA VAL A 161 -23.34 -2.03 5.52
C VAL A 161 -23.28 -2.38 4.03
N PRO A 162 -24.38 -2.86 3.43
CA PRO A 162 -24.51 -2.99 1.99
C PRO A 162 -24.62 -1.59 1.36
N MET A 163 -23.74 -1.28 0.42
CA MET A 163 -23.74 0.01 -0.30
C MET A 163 -23.66 -0.24 -1.81
N THR A 164 -24.20 0.69 -2.59
CA THR A 164 -24.00 0.69 -4.05
C THR A 164 -22.57 1.09 -4.40
N HIS A 165 -22.12 0.78 -5.63
CA HIS A 165 -20.79 1.18 -6.12
C HIS A 165 -20.51 2.68 -6.00
N GLY A 166 -21.50 3.53 -6.30
CA GLY A 166 -21.36 4.99 -6.24
C GLY A 166 -21.14 5.49 -4.81
N GLU A 167 -21.93 4.96 -3.86
CA GLU A 167 -21.81 5.29 -2.44
C GLU A 167 -20.49 4.77 -1.85
N ALA A 168 -20.10 3.53 -2.19
CA ALA A 168 -18.83 2.96 -1.77
C ALA A 168 -17.64 3.76 -2.30
N ASN A 169 -17.71 4.25 -3.55
CA ASN A 169 -16.69 5.12 -4.13
C ASN A 169 -16.60 6.46 -3.38
N ALA A 170 -17.73 7.09 -3.07
CA ALA A 170 -17.75 8.32 -2.26
C ALA A 170 -17.15 8.10 -0.86
N PHE A 171 -17.46 6.97 -0.21
CA PHE A 171 -16.87 6.60 1.08
C PHE A 171 -15.35 6.41 0.97
N LEU A 172 -14.87 5.71 -0.05
CA LEU A 172 -13.44 5.49 -0.27
C LEU A 172 -12.70 6.78 -0.60
N LEU A 173 -13.30 7.70 -1.35
CA LEU A 173 -12.71 9.03 -1.62
C LEU A 173 -12.52 9.82 -0.32
N LYS A 174 -13.51 9.79 0.58
CA LYS A 174 -13.38 10.42 1.91
C LYS A 174 -12.27 9.77 2.72
N LYS A 175 -12.16 8.44 2.69
CA LYS A 175 -11.12 7.68 3.39
C LYS A 175 -9.72 7.94 2.81
N GLU A 176 -9.61 8.07 1.50
CA GLU A 176 -8.37 8.44 0.79
C GLU A 176 -7.92 9.85 1.19
N ALA A 177 -8.85 10.81 1.28
CA ALA A 177 -8.55 12.17 1.74
C ALA A 177 -8.05 12.21 3.20
N LEU A 178 -8.69 11.46 4.09
CA LEU A 178 -8.24 11.32 5.49
C LEU A 178 -6.86 10.66 5.58
N GLY A 179 -6.61 9.61 4.78
CA GLY A 179 -5.31 8.97 4.69
C GLY A 179 -4.21 9.92 4.21
N LYS A 180 -4.50 10.74 3.18
CA LYS A 180 -3.60 11.78 2.67
C LYS A 180 -3.27 12.83 3.74
N GLN A 181 -4.27 13.29 4.49
CA GLN A 181 -4.07 14.26 5.57
C GLN A 181 -3.19 13.69 6.68
N GLU A 182 -3.42 12.44 7.09
CA GLU A 182 -2.60 11.79 8.12
C GLU A 182 -1.15 11.62 7.68
N VAL A 183 -0.95 11.21 6.43
CA VAL A 183 0.38 11.14 5.81
C VAL A 183 1.09 12.49 5.84
N GLN A 184 0.40 13.58 5.47
CA GLN A 184 0.98 14.92 5.48
C GLN A 184 1.36 15.38 6.89
N ARG A 185 0.53 15.07 7.89
CA ARG A 185 0.81 15.34 9.30
C ARG A 185 2.08 14.62 9.75
N LEU A 186 2.18 13.32 9.49
CA LEU A 186 3.35 12.52 9.85
C LEU A 186 4.61 12.96 9.10
N ASN A 187 4.47 13.41 7.86
CA ASN A 187 5.59 13.98 7.09
C ASN A 187 6.14 15.24 7.77
N LYS A 188 5.25 16.12 8.27
CA LYS A 188 5.66 17.32 9.04
C LYS A 188 6.38 16.95 10.34
N GLU A 189 5.89 15.94 11.07
CA GLU A 189 6.58 15.48 12.28
C GLU A 189 7.93 14.85 11.97
N MET A 190 8.04 14.05 10.91
CA MET A 190 9.31 13.49 10.44
C MET A 190 10.32 14.59 10.13
N LEU A 191 9.89 15.67 9.46
CA LEU A 191 10.74 16.82 9.16
C LEU A 191 11.22 17.53 10.43
N ARG A 192 10.37 17.67 11.45
CA ARG A 192 10.75 18.25 12.74
C ARG A 192 11.83 17.42 13.42
N VAL A 193 11.70 16.09 13.44
CA VAL A 193 12.72 15.20 14.03
C VAL A 193 14.01 15.25 13.23
N LYS A 194 13.95 15.22 11.89
CA LYS A 194 15.14 15.37 11.02
C LYS A 194 15.87 16.69 11.28
N TYR A 195 15.14 17.78 11.47
CA TYR A 195 15.74 19.07 11.79
C TYR A 195 16.41 19.05 13.17
N ARG A 196 15.77 18.47 14.20
CA ARG A 196 16.36 18.30 15.54
C ARG A 196 17.66 17.50 15.48
N ILE A 197 17.69 16.41 14.71
CA ILE A 197 18.91 15.61 14.48
C ILE A 197 20.00 16.49 13.87
N ARG A 198 19.68 17.20 12.77
CA ARG A 198 20.65 18.06 12.09
C ARG A 198 21.25 19.12 13.01
N LEU A 199 20.41 19.73 13.86
CA LEU A 199 20.86 20.69 14.86
C LEU A 199 21.85 20.05 15.84
N VAL A 200 21.50 18.91 16.44
CA VAL A 200 22.36 18.22 17.41
C VAL A 200 23.67 17.75 16.76
N THR A 201 23.62 17.19 15.55
CA THR A 201 24.82 16.78 14.81
C THR A 201 25.75 17.96 14.55
N GLU A 202 25.22 19.13 14.18
CA GLU A 202 26.06 20.32 13.98
C GLU A 202 26.66 20.82 15.30
N THR A 203 25.91 20.80 16.40
CA THR A 203 26.47 21.16 17.72
C THR A 203 27.58 20.20 18.16
N LEU A 204 27.40 18.89 17.93
CA LEU A 204 28.43 17.89 18.18
C LEU A 204 29.68 18.17 17.33
N ARG A 205 29.52 18.48 16.04
CA ARG A 205 30.62 18.81 15.13
C ARG A 205 31.40 20.04 15.62
N GLN A 206 30.71 21.09 16.04
CA GLN A 206 31.34 22.32 16.56
C GLN A 206 32.10 22.07 17.86
N LEU A 207 31.53 21.27 18.78
CA LEU A 207 32.20 20.89 20.01
C LEU A 207 33.48 20.10 19.70
N HIS A 208 33.41 19.08 18.84
CA HIS A 208 34.57 18.32 18.39
C HIS A 208 35.65 19.20 17.75
N GLN A 209 35.27 20.18 16.94
CA GLN A 209 36.21 21.10 16.31
C GLN A 209 36.96 21.98 17.34
N ARG A 210 36.28 22.45 18.39
CA ARG A 210 36.91 23.18 19.51
C ARG A 210 37.85 22.27 20.32
N TYR A 211 37.42 21.03 20.58
CA TYR A 211 38.23 19.81 20.79
C TYR A 211 39.63 19.88 20.18
N VAL A 212 39.65 19.70 18.88
CA VAL A 212 40.89 19.53 18.11
C VAL A 212 41.77 20.78 18.17
N GLN A 213 41.18 21.98 18.19
CA GLN A 213 41.93 23.24 18.26
C GLN A 213 42.54 23.50 19.64
N ALA A 214 41.89 23.05 20.73
CA ALA A 214 42.41 23.19 22.09
C ALA A 214 43.50 22.16 22.43
N GLY A 215 43.45 20.96 21.84
CA GLY A 215 44.44 19.89 22.07
C GLY A 215 45.72 20.00 21.22
N GLY A 216 45.74 20.83 20.18
CA GLY A 216 46.88 20.96 19.23
C GLY A 216 47.97 21.97 19.60
N GLY A 217 47.87 22.67 20.73
CA GLY A 217 48.76 23.78 21.12
C GLY A 217 49.97 23.40 22.01
N GLY A 218 50.21 22.12 22.28
CA GLY A 218 51.26 21.65 23.19
C GLY A 218 52.68 21.51 22.60
N GLY A 219 53.00 22.21 21.51
CA GLY A 219 54.30 22.19 20.86
C GLY A 219 55.25 23.23 21.42
N SER A 220 55.96 22.88 22.50
CA SER A 220 57.12 23.54 23.11
C SER A 220 57.90 24.49 22.19
N ALA A 221 57.78 25.80 22.44
CA ALA A 221 58.78 26.79 22.03
C ALA A 221 60.00 26.68 22.95
N SER A 222 60.98 25.84 22.59
CA SER A 222 62.29 25.82 23.23
C SER A 222 63.10 27.03 22.75
N ARG A 223 63.03 28.12 23.52
CA ARG A 223 63.88 29.30 23.40
C ARG A 223 65.23 29.00 24.06
N SER A 224 66.22 28.57 23.29
CA SER A 224 67.61 28.53 23.75
C SER A 224 68.29 29.87 23.45
N LYS A 225 68.79 30.50 24.51
CA LYS A 225 69.84 31.52 24.48
C LYS A 225 71.16 30.83 24.81
#